data_AF-A0A497RG79-F1
#
_entry.id   AF-A0A497RG79-F1
#
_cell.length_a   1.000
_cell.length_b   1.000
_cell.length_c   1.000
_cell.angle_alpha   90.00
_cell.angle_beta   90.00
_cell.angle_gamma   90.00
#
_symmetry.space_group_name_H-M   'P 1'
#
loop_
_entity.id
_entity.type
_entity.pdbx_description
1 polymer ?
#
loop_
_entity_poly.entity_id
_entity_poly.type
_entity_poly.pdbx_seq_one_letter_code
_entity_poly.pdbx_strand_id
1 'polypeptide(L)'
;MQGPREKQNSKKKKIVGIPRGLIFYHYPELFKTFFEQLGAKVVLSKPSTQKLLRNGLKVSSDEECFSCKVFYGHIIDLKNQVDFLFLPQFHGNHKFLVKCPKFNSLPNVIRAIFTDLLEINCG
;
A
#
# COMPACT_ATOMS: atom_id res chain seq x y z
N MET A 1 14.90 46.37 -12.28
CA MET A 1 15.31 45.34 -11.30
C MET A 1 14.34 44.17 -11.42
N GLN A 2 14.74 43.08 -12.06
CA GLN A 2 13.87 41.91 -12.29
C GLN A 2 13.91 41.02 -11.04
N GLY A 3 12.72 40.68 -10.52
CA GLY A 3 12.54 39.88 -9.30
C GLY A 3 13.07 38.43 -9.42
N PRO A 4 13.08 37.68 -8.30
CA PRO A 4 13.54 36.30 -8.31
C PRO A 4 12.57 35.45 -9.14
N ARG A 5 13.09 34.83 -10.22
CA ARG A 5 12.35 33.86 -11.03
C ARG A 5 12.14 32.59 -10.19
N GLU A 6 10.94 32.41 -9.65
CA GLU A 6 10.47 31.13 -9.14
C GLU A 6 10.52 30.09 -10.27
N LYS A 7 11.50 29.19 -10.21
CA LYS A 7 11.60 28.06 -11.11
C LYS A 7 10.49 27.08 -10.75
N GLN A 8 9.33 27.19 -11.39
CA GLN A 8 8.31 26.15 -11.39
C GLN A 8 8.86 24.93 -12.14
N ASN A 9 9.56 24.07 -11.40
CA ASN A 9 9.99 22.77 -11.91
C ASN A 9 8.76 21.85 -11.89
N SER A 10 8.17 21.62 -13.05
CA SER A 10 7.00 20.76 -13.28
C SER A 10 7.31 19.29 -12.97
N LYS A 11 7.55 18.96 -11.70
CA LYS A 11 7.76 17.59 -11.23
C LYS A 11 6.43 16.84 -11.36
N LYS A 12 6.39 15.82 -12.22
CA LYS A 12 5.25 14.89 -12.34
C LYS A 12 4.91 14.36 -10.94
N LYS A 13 3.67 14.60 -10.47
CA LYS A 13 3.21 14.10 -9.16
C LYS A 13 3.29 12.58 -9.16
N LYS A 14 4.00 12.02 -8.18
CA LYS A 14 4.08 10.58 -7.95
C LYS A 14 2.76 10.05 -7.44
N ILE A 15 2.37 8.86 -7.87
CA ILE A 15 1.12 8.20 -7.50
C ILE A 15 1.41 7.12 -6.45
N VAL A 16 0.83 7.25 -5.26
CA VAL A 16 0.95 6.29 -4.17
C VAL A 16 -0.35 5.51 -4.02
N GLY A 17 -0.26 4.19 -4.13
CA GLY A 17 -1.35 3.25 -3.93
C GLY A 17 -1.49 2.83 -2.48
N ILE A 18 -2.67 2.96 -1.90
CA ILE A 18 -2.97 2.46 -0.55
C ILE A 18 -4.04 1.37 -0.65
N PRO A 19 -3.73 0.11 -0.31
CA PRO A 19 -4.70 -0.97 -0.34
C PRO A 19 -5.73 -0.82 0.78
N ARG A 20 -7.02 -0.88 0.44
CA ARG A 20 -8.16 -0.83 1.36
C ARG A 20 -8.40 -2.16 2.07
N GLY A 21 -7.38 -2.63 2.79
CA GLY A 21 -7.44 -3.86 3.56
C GLY A 21 -6.67 -3.75 4.87
N LEU A 22 -7.01 -4.63 5.81
CA LEU A 22 -6.31 -4.81 7.08
C LEU A 22 -6.27 -3.48 7.87
N ILE A 23 -5.08 -2.94 8.11
CA ILE A 23 -4.87 -1.78 8.99
C ILE A 23 -5.40 -0.46 8.40
N PHE A 24 -5.70 -0.41 7.11
CA PHE A 24 -6.27 0.77 6.46
C PHE A 24 -7.51 1.29 7.20
N TYR A 25 -8.38 0.40 7.67
CA TYR A 25 -9.64 0.80 8.33
C TYR A 25 -9.45 1.35 9.75
N HIS A 26 -8.28 1.12 10.38
CA HIS A 26 -7.96 1.76 11.65
C HIS A 26 -7.45 3.19 11.47
N TYR A 27 -6.84 3.49 10.31
CA TYR A 27 -6.24 4.78 10.01
C TYR A 27 -6.54 5.22 8.56
N PRO A 28 -7.84 5.38 8.20
CA PRO A 28 -8.24 5.56 6.79
C PRO A 28 -7.74 6.86 6.17
N GLU A 29 -7.58 7.90 6.99
CA GLU A 29 -7.19 9.24 6.53
C GLU A 29 -5.71 9.54 6.77
N LEU A 30 -5.08 8.93 7.78
CA LEU A 30 -3.72 9.24 8.20
C LEU A 30 -2.72 9.20 7.04
N PHE A 31 -2.65 8.05 6.35
CA PHE A 31 -1.69 7.85 5.27
C PHE A 31 -2.07 8.64 4.02
N LYS A 32 -3.37 8.78 3.76
CA LYS A 32 -3.86 9.57 2.64
C LYS A 32 -3.42 11.02 2.78
N THR A 33 -3.74 11.65 3.91
CA THR A 33 -3.37 13.04 4.18
C THR A 33 -1.86 13.21 4.22
N PHE A 34 -1.11 12.28 4.83
CA PHE A 34 0.35 12.32 4.85
C PHE A 34 0.96 12.42 3.45
N PHE A 35 0.59 11.51 2.54
CA PHE A 35 1.14 11.51 1.18
C PHE A 35 0.62 12.67 0.32
N GLU A 36 -0.63 13.10 0.53
CA GLU A 36 -1.18 14.28 -0.14
C GLU A 36 -0.44 15.56 0.26
N GLN A 37 -0.11 15.74 1.55
CA GLN A 37 0.67 16.88 2.06
C GLN A 37 2.12 16.86 1.54
N LEU A 38 2.68 15.69 1.24
CA LEU A 38 3.97 15.54 0.57
C LEU A 38 3.92 15.84 -0.94
N GLY A 39 2.74 16.16 -1.49
CA GLY A 39 2.54 16.48 -2.91
C GLY A 39 2.35 15.28 -3.83
N ALA A 40 2.18 14.07 -3.27
CA ALA A 40 1.84 12.88 -4.04
C ALA A 40 0.33 12.79 -4.32
N LYS A 41 -0.05 12.08 -5.38
CA LYS A 41 -1.44 11.69 -5.64
C LYS A 41 -1.70 10.35 -4.98
N VAL A 42 -2.71 10.26 -4.11
CA VAL A 42 -3.08 9.01 -3.46
C VAL A 42 -4.20 8.32 -4.25
N VAL A 43 -4.04 7.02 -4.48
CA VAL A 43 -5.06 6.15 -5.09
C VAL A 43 -5.36 5.01 -4.13
N LEU A 44 -6.64 4.81 -3.83
CA LEU A 44 -7.09 3.68 -3.02
C LEU A 44 -7.49 2.52 -3.94
N SER A 45 -7.29 1.28 -3.49
CA SER A 45 -7.86 0.14 -4.20
C SER A 45 -9.40 0.21 -4.21
N LYS A 46 -10.04 -0.58 -5.07
CA LYS A 46 -11.50 -0.71 -5.07
C LYS A 46 -12.01 -1.36 -3.78
N PRO A 47 -13.30 -1.22 -3.43
CA PRO A 47 -13.92 -2.01 -2.37
C PRO A 47 -13.69 -3.51 -2.56
N SER A 48 -13.60 -4.25 -1.46
CA SER A 48 -13.45 -5.70 -1.50
C SER A 48 -14.63 -6.33 -2.24
N THR A 49 -14.36 -7.04 -3.32
CA THR A 49 -15.36 -7.78 -4.11
C THR A 49 -14.92 -9.24 -4.29
N GLN A 50 -15.85 -10.12 -4.66
CA GLN A 50 -15.51 -11.51 -4.98
C GLN A 50 -14.47 -11.61 -6.10
N LYS A 51 -14.52 -10.72 -7.10
CA LYS A 51 -13.53 -10.66 -8.19
C LYS A 51 -12.13 -10.37 -7.64
N LEU A 52 -12.03 -9.41 -6.72
CA LEU A 52 -10.78 -9.04 -6.07
C LEU A 52 -10.21 -10.21 -5.25
N LEU A 53 -11.06 -10.87 -4.45
CA LEU A 53 -10.68 -12.09 -3.72
C LEU A 53 -10.18 -13.18 -4.67
N ARG A 54 -10.92 -13.47 -5.76
CA ARG A 54 -10.52 -14.49 -6.76
C ARG A 54 -9.17 -14.19 -7.39
N ASN A 55 -8.83 -12.91 -7.58
CA ASN A 55 -7.51 -12.52 -8.07
C ASN A 55 -6.43 -12.77 -7.01
N GLY A 56 -6.71 -12.43 -5.74
CA GLY A 56 -5.79 -12.70 -4.64
C GLY A 56 -5.52 -14.20 -4.42
N LEU A 57 -6.56 -15.03 -4.57
CA LEU A 57 -6.45 -16.49 -4.46
C LEU A 57 -5.47 -17.11 -5.47
N LYS A 58 -5.26 -16.50 -6.63
CA LYS A 58 -4.34 -17.01 -7.67
C LYS A 58 -2.86 -16.86 -7.31
N VAL A 59 -2.55 -15.99 -6.35
CA VAL A 59 -1.15 -15.69 -5.95
C VAL A 59 -0.86 -16.03 -4.49
N SER A 60 -1.88 -16.23 -3.67
CA SER A 60 -1.75 -16.63 -2.28
C SER A 60 -1.55 -18.14 -2.14
N SER A 61 -0.84 -18.57 -1.10
CA SER A 61 -0.84 -19.95 -0.64
C SER A 61 -2.22 -20.34 -0.07
N ASP A 62 -2.55 -21.63 -0.14
CA ASP A 62 -3.77 -22.17 0.45
C ASP A 62 -3.81 -21.99 1.97
N GLU A 63 -2.65 -21.96 2.62
CA GLU A 63 -2.49 -21.77 4.06
C GLU A 63 -2.67 -20.31 4.52
N GLU A 64 -2.73 -19.33 3.61
CA GLU A 64 -2.97 -17.95 4.01
C GLU A 64 -4.38 -17.75 4.56
N CYS A 65 -4.50 -16.91 5.60
CA CYS A 65 -5.81 -16.54 6.11
C CYS A 65 -6.59 -15.75 5.08
N PHE A 66 -7.92 -15.80 5.18
CA PHE A 66 -8.82 -15.12 4.26
C PHE A 66 -8.50 -13.62 4.10
N SER A 67 -8.16 -12.94 5.18
CA SER A 67 -7.83 -11.52 5.15
C SER A 67 -6.58 -11.21 4.31
N CYS A 68 -5.55 -12.05 4.38
CA CYS A 68 -4.37 -11.92 3.51
C CYS A 68 -4.73 -12.20 2.04
N LYS A 69 -5.56 -13.22 1.78
CA LYS A 69 -6.07 -13.54 0.43
C LYS A 69 -6.82 -12.36 -0.20
N VAL A 70 -7.67 -11.68 0.57
CA VAL A 70 -8.32 -10.44 0.13
C VAL A 70 -7.29 -9.32 -0.10
N PHE A 71 -6.30 -9.18 0.77
CA PHE A 71 -5.28 -8.14 0.65
C PHE A 71 -4.44 -8.26 -0.63
N TYR A 72 -4.04 -9.47 -1.03
CA TYR A 72 -3.38 -9.70 -2.32
C TYR A 72 -4.23 -9.20 -3.51
N GLY A 73 -5.55 -9.38 -3.45
CA GLY A 73 -6.45 -8.84 -4.46
C GLY A 73 -6.39 -7.31 -4.55
N HIS A 74 -6.27 -6.61 -3.41
CA HIS A 74 -6.11 -5.15 -3.38
C HIS A 74 -4.79 -4.70 -3.98
N ILE A 75 -3.72 -5.48 -3.77
CA ILE A 75 -2.42 -5.23 -4.40
C ILE A 75 -2.53 -5.40 -5.92
N ILE A 76 -3.16 -6.47 -6.38
CA ILE A 76 -3.34 -6.74 -7.82
C ILE A 76 -4.19 -5.65 -8.48
N ASP A 77 -5.19 -5.11 -7.79
CA ASP A 77 -5.97 -3.98 -8.29
C ASP A 77 -5.10 -2.74 -8.47
N LEU A 78 -4.17 -2.46 -7.54
CA LEU A 78 -3.35 -1.24 -7.55
C LEU A 78 -2.08 -1.31 -8.40
N LYS A 79 -1.45 -2.49 -8.54
CA LYS A 79 -0.06 -2.63 -9.03
C LYS A 79 0.26 -1.95 -10.36
N ASN A 80 -0.72 -1.86 -11.27
CA ASN A 80 -0.52 -1.28 -12.61
C ASN A 80 -0.99 0.18 -12.71
N GLN A 81 -1.44 0.78 -11.60
CA GLN A 81 -2.07 2.11 -11.56
C GLN A 81 -1.26 3.13 -10.75
N VAL A 82 -0.17 2.70 -10.11
CA VAL A 82 0.56 3.48 -9.09
C VAL A 82 2.06 3.41 -9.33
N ASP A 83 2.77 4.48 -8.97
CA ASP A 83 4.24 4.50 -9.02
C ASP A 83 4.83 3.81 -7.78
N PHE A 84 4.12 3.88 -6.65
CA PHE A 84 4.52 3.31 -5.37
C PHE A 84 3.34 2.64 -4.69
N LEU A 85 3.57 1.52 -4.02
CA LEU A 85 2.57 0.86 -3.19
C LEU A 85 2.92 1.02 -1.71
N PHE A 86 1.97 1.51 -0.92
CA PHE A 86 2.14 1.67 0.51
C PHE A 86 1.73 0.39 1.25
N LEU A 87 2.69 -0.26 1.89
CA LEU A 87 2.50 -1.49 2.66
C LEU A 87 2.83 -1.23 4.13
N PRO A 88 1.81 -0.96 4.97
CA PRO A 88 2.05 -0.60 6.36
C PRO A 88 2.58 -1.79 7.18
N GLN A 89 3.77 -1.64 7.75
CA GLN A 89 4.33 -2.53 8.76
C GLN A 89 4.27 -1.85 10.13
N PHE A 90 3.79 -2.57 11.14
CA PHE A 90 3.72 -2.04 12.50
C PHE A 90 4.45 -2.97 13.44
N HIS A 91 5.62 -2.53 13.89
CA HIS A 91 6.41 -3.20 14.91
C HIS A 91 6.18 -2.47 16.23
N GLY A 92 5.50 -3.10 17.18
CA GLY A 92 5.25 -2.55 18.50
C GLY A 92 6.15 -3.21 19.55
N ASN A 93 6.64 -2.44 20.52
CA ASN A 93 7.46 -2.93 21.63
C ASN A 93 6.62 -3.49 22.80
N HIS A 94 5.30 -3.54 22.66
CA HIS A 94 4.37 -4.00 23.71
C HIS A 94 3.98 -5.47 23.50
N LYS A 95 4.10 -6.27 24.57
CA LYS A 95 3.80 -7.72 24.64
C LYS A 95 2.39 -8.14 24.15
N PHE A 96 1.48 -7.18 23.96
CA PHE A 96 0.08 -7.44 23.57
C PHE A 96 -0.28 -7.00 22.15
N LEU A 97 0.65 -6.40 21.40
CA LEU A 97 0.43 -5.96 20.02
C LEU A 97 1.18 -6.84 19.01
N VAL A 98 1.39 -8.12 19.34
CA VAL A 98 1.86 -9.11 18.36
C VAL A 98 0.72 -9.34 17.37
N LYS A 99 0.67 -8.53 16.32
CA LYS A 99 -0.17 -8.81 15.16
C LYS A 99 0.23 -10.16 14.57
N CYS A 100 -0.71 -10.83 13.91
CA CYS A 100 -0.48 -12.12 13.26
C CYS A 100 0.88 -12.11 12.53
N PRO A 101 1.77 -13.11 12.75
CA PRO A 101 3.09 -13.11 12.13
C PRO A 101 3.00 -13.05 10.59
N LYS A 102 1.95 -13.66 10.01
CA LYS A 102 1.65 -13.60 8.59
C LYS A 102 1.35 -12.18 8.10
N PHE A 103 0.73 -11.34 8.93
CA PHE A 103 0.48 -9.94 8.58
C PHE A 103 1.75 -9.12 8.57
N ASN A 104 2.61 -9.30 9.57
CA ASN A 104 3.89 -8.58 9.64
C ASN A 104 4.85 -9.03 8.53
N SER A 105 4.84 -10.31 8.14
CA SER A 105 5.63 -10.79 7.01
C SER A 105 5.00 -10.48 5.65
N LEU A 106 3.73 -10.08 5.60
CA LEU A 106 2.97 -9.89 4.35
C LEU A 106 3.67 -8.93 3.37
N PRO A 107 4.23 -7.79 3.81
CA PRO A 107 4.93 -6.88 2.89
C PRO A 107 6.16 -7.52 2.26
N ASN A 108 6.93 -8.29 3.03
CA ASN A 108 8.09 -9.02 2.50
C ASN A 108 7.69 -10.10 1.49
N VAL A 109 6.59 -10.83 1.76
CA VAL A 109 6.07 -11.84 0.83
C VAL A 109 5.54 -11.18 -0.45
N ILE A 110 4.80 -10.07 -0.34
CA ILE A 110 4.32 -9.30 -1.49
C ILE A 110 5.50 -8.84 -2.35
N ARG A 111 6.57 -8.33 -1.74
CA ARG A 111 7.79 -7.94 -2.46
C ARG A 111 8.42 -9.09 -3.23
N ALA A 112 8.45 -10.28 -2.64
CA ALA A 112 8.99 -11.47 -3.30
C ALA A 112 8.13 -11.95 -4.47
N ILE A 113 6.81 -11.79 -4.38
CA ILE A 113 5.86 -12.16 -5.44
C ILE A 113 5.87 -11.12 -6.57
N PHE A 114 6.00 -9.84 -6.24
CA PHE A 114 5.87 -8.75 -7.19
C PHE A 114 7.17 -7.94 -7.30
N THR A 115 8.18 -8.53 -7.95
CA THR A 115 9.51 -7.93 -8.16
C THR A 115 9.49 -6.59 -8.90
N ASP A 116 8.45 -6.34 -9.71
CA ASP A 116 8.34 -5.13 -10.55
C ASP A 116 7.81 -3.90 -9.79
N LEU A 117 7.37 -4.05 -8.54
CA LEU A 117 6.90 -2.92 -7.73
C LEU A 117 8.08 -2.19 -7.08
N LEU A 118 8.35 -0.96 -7.51
CA LEU A 118 9.29 -0.06 -6.83
C LEU A 118 8.70 0.37 -5.48
N GLU A 119 9.33 -0.06 -4.38
CA GLU A 119 8.85 0.17 -3.01
C GLU A 119 9.46 1.42 -2.36
N ILE A 120 8.61 2.21 -1.69
CA ILE A 120 9.01 3.05 -0.56
C ILE A 120 8.54 2.30 0.69
N ASN A 121 9.48 1.67 1.40
CA ASN A 121 9.23 1.14 2.74
C ASN A 121 9.17 2.32 3.73
N CYS A 122 8.04 2.52 4.39
CA CYS A 122 8.03 3.19 5.70
C CYS A 122 8.17 2.09 6.76
N GLY A 123 9.41 1.60 6.90
CA GLY A 123 9.87 0.79 8.03
C GLY A 123 10.81 1.62 8.88
#